data_AF-A0A7V9FH61-F1
#
_entry.id   AF-A0A7V9FH61-F1
#
_cell.length_a   1.000
_cell.length_b   1.000
_cell.length_c   1.000
_cell.angle_alpha   90.00
_cell.angle_beta   90.00
_cell.angle_gamma   90.00
#
_symmetry.space_group_name_H-M   'P 1'
#
loop_
_entity.id
_entity.type
_entity.pdbx_description
1 polymer ?
#
loop_
_entity_poly.entity_id
_entity_poly.type
_entity_poly.pdbx_seq_one_letter_code
_entity_poly.pdbx_strand_id
1 'polypeptide(L)' 'MPNHHPPQLFLIDGYALIYRAFFAMITRPLRTIRGENTSAAWGVVNFLLRLREKYRPDYVAWV' A
#
# COMPACT_ATOMS: atom_id res chain seq x y z
N MET A 1 13.77 12.31 30.94
CA MET A 1 12.40 12.73 30.58
C MET A 1 11.87 11.71 29.58
N PRO A 2 10.63 11.20 29.70
CA PRO A 2 10.13 10.26 28.71
C PRO A 2 9.97 11.02 27.38
N ASN A 3 10.59 10.51 26.31
CA ASN A 3 10.48 11.06 24.97
C ASN A 3 9.05 10.82 24.45
N HIS A 4 8.13 11.75 24.70
CA HIS A 4 6.79 11.71 24.11
C HIS A 4 6.87 12.32 22.71
N HIS A 5 7.13 11.48 21.71
CA HIS A 5 6.83 11.84 20.34
C HIS A 5 5.30 11.76 20.13
N PRO A 6 4.66 12.78 19.55
CA PRO A 6 3.24 12.69 19.24
C PRO A 6 3.02 11.54 18.24
N PRO A 7 1.97 10.72 18.43
CA PRO A 7 1.72 9.58 17.55
C PRO A 7 1.46 10.04 16.11
N GLN A 8 1.99 9.30 15.15
CA GLN A 8 1.87 9.59 13.72
C GLN A 8 0.72 8.80 13.08
N LEU A 9 -0.17 9.51 12.40
CA LEU A 9 -1.24 8.94 11.58
C LEU A 9 -0.93 9.13 10.09
N PHE A 10 -0.94 8.03 9.35
CA PHE A 10 -0.81 8.03 7.90
C PHE A 10 -2.18 7.80 7.26
N LEU A 11 -2.61 8.76 6.44
CA LEU A 11 -3.83 8.66 5.64
C LEU A 11 -3.44 8.23 4.22
N ILE A 12 -4.02 7.14 3.75
CA ILE A 12 -3.76 6.60 2.43
C ILE A 12 -5.00 6.81 1.58
N ASP A 13 -4.88 7.58 0.50
CA ASP A 13 -5.87 7.60 -0.58
C ASP A 13 -5.83 6.24 -1.29
N GLY A 14 -6.81 5.42 -0.98
CA GLY A 14 -6.86 4.04 -1.40
C GLY A 14 -7.15 3.88 -2.88
N TYR A 15 -8.06 4.71 -3.40
CA TYR A 15 -8.47 4.62 -4.80
C TYR A 15 -7.33 5.03 -5.73
N ALA A 16 -6.66 6.14 -5.43
CA ALA A 16 -5.50 6.57 -6.20
C ALA A 16 -4.36 5.53 -6.14
N LEU A 17 -4.15 4.89 -4.98
CA LEU A 17 -3.15 3.84 -4.83
C LEU A 17 -3.49 2.59 -5.67
N ILE A 18 -4.74 2.12 -5.62
CA ILE A 18 -5.22 0.98 -6.42
C ILE A 18 -5.03 1.26 -7.91
N TYR A 19 -5.45 2.44 -8.38
CA TYR A 19 -5.30 2.85 -9.77
C TYR A 19 -3.83 2.80 -10.20
N ARG A 20 -2.94 3.46 -9.43
CA ARG A 20 -1.50 3.44 -9.72
C ARG A 20 -0.91 2.03 -9.71
N ALA A 21 -1.29 1.19 -8.74
CA ALA A 21 -0.82 -0.19 -8.64
C ALA A 21 -1.24 -1.05 -9.85
N PHE A 22 -2.47 -0.87 -10.33
CA PHE A 22 -2.97 -1.57 -11.52
C PHE A 22 -2.20 -1.16 -12.78
N PHE A 23 -2.10 0.15 -13.05
CA PHE A 23 -1.49 0.65 -14.28
C PHE A 23 0.03 0.48 -14.31
N ALA A 24 0.71 0.46 -13.16
CA ALA A 24 2.14 0.20 -13.08
C ALA A 24 2.53 -1.18 -13.65
N MET A 25 1.61 -2.14 -13.71
CA MET A 25 1.84 -3.49 -14.20
C MET A 25 0.99 -3.85 -15.42
N ILE A 26 0.42 -2.87 -16.12
CA ILE A 26 -0.49 -3.15 -17.24
C ILE A 26 0.18 -3.91 -18.40
N THR A 27 1.48 -3.72 -18.60
CA THR A 27 2.27 -4.41 -19.64
C THR A 27 2.70 -5.82 -19.24
N ARG A 28 2.71 -6.14 -17.95
CA ARG A 28 3.08 -7.45 -17.39
C ARG A 28 2.22 -7.77 -16.15
N PRO A 29 0.92 -8.03 -16.35
CA PRO A 29 0.00 -8.22 -15.23
C PRO A 29 0.28 -9.52 -14.49
N LEU A 30 0.21 -9.47 -13.17
CA LEU A 30 0.18 -10.66 -12.32
C LEU A 30 -1.21 -11.31 -12.43
N ARG A 31 -1.24 -12.64 -12.61
CA ARG A 31 -2.48 -13.39 -12.78
C ARG A 31 -2.49 -14.67 -11.95
N THR A 32 -3.67 -15.06 -11.47
CA THR A 32 -3.88 -16.39 -10.86
C THR A 32 -3.85 -17.48 -11.94
N ILE A 33 -3.84 -18.75 -11.51
CA ILE A 33 -3.98 -19.90 -12.42
C ILE A 33 -5.30 -19.88 -13.21
N ARG A 34 -6.33 -19.16 -12.72
CA ARG A 34 -7.61 -18.96 -13.41
C ARG A 34 -7.60 -17.74 -14.34
N GLY A 35 -6.47 -17.04 -14.46
CA GLY A 35 -6.29 -15.87 -15.32
C GLY A 35 -6.74 -14.53 -14.71
N GLU A 36 -7.19 -14.52 -13.45
CA GLU A 36 -7.67 -13.32 -12.74
C GLU A 36 -6.50 -12.37 -12.47
N ASN A 37 -6.64 -11.09 -12.79
CA ASN A 37 -5.57 -10.10 -12.57
C ASN A 37 -5.46 -9.71 -11.09
N THR A 38 -4.26 -9.87 -10.52
CA THR A 38 -3.97 -9.59 -9.10
C THR A 38 -2.96 -8.45 -8.91
N SER A 39 -2.61 -7.75 -9.99
CA SER A 39 -1.60 -6.68 -10.00
C SER A 39 -1.91 -5.58 -8.99
N ALA A 40 -3.16 -5.09 -8.96
CA ALA A 40 -3.56 -4.04 -8.03
C ALA A 40 -3.35 -4.46 -6.57
N ALA A 41 -3.85 -5.65 -6.20
CA ALA A 41 -3.72 -6.18 -4.84
C ALA A 41 -2.25 -6.36 -4.43
N TRP A 42 -1.42 -6.92 -5.32
CA TRP A 42 0.01 -7.09 -5.05
C TRP A 42 0.71 -5.74 -4.86
N GLY A 43 0.43 -4.75 -5.72
CA GLY A 43 1.04 -3.43 -5.64
C GLY A 43 0.67 -2.67 -4.36
N VAL A 44 -0.60 -2.72 -3.97
CA VAL A 44 -1.09 -2.13 -2.71
C VAL A 44 -0.39 -2.76 -1.51
N VAL A 45 -0.35 -4.10 -1.42
CA VAL A 45 0.28 -4.80 -0.29
C VAL A 45 1.78 -4.50 -0.21
N ASN A 46 2.49 -4.53 -1.33
CA ASN A 46 3.91 -4.19 -1.36
C ASN A 46 4.17 -2.73 -0.95
N PHE A 47 3.30 -1.80 -1.33
CA PHE A 47 3.37 -0.41 -0.83
C PHE A 47 3.22 -0.34 0.68
N LEU A 48 2.21 -1.01 1.26
CA LEU A 48 1.95 -1.00 2.69
C LEU A 48 3.08 -1.65 3.51
N LEU A 49 3.68 -2.73 3.00
CA LEU A 49 4.84 -3.37 3.64
C LEU A 49 6.03 -2.41 3.70
N ARG A 50 6.36 -1.77 2.58
CA ARG A 50 7.45 -0.77 2.52
C ARG A 50 7.16 0.46 3.40
N LEU A 51 5.91 0.91 3.44
CA LEU A 51 5.49 2.02 4.30
C LEU A 51 5.71 1.68 5.77
N ARG A 52 5.27 0.50 6.21
CA ARG A 52 5.49 0.00 7.58
C ARG A 52 6.98 -0.09 7.91
N GLU A 53 7.78 -0.70 7.03
CA GLU A 53 9.21 -0.91 7.26
C GLU A 53 9.97 0.42 7.36
N LYS A 54 9.65 1.38 6.48
CA LYS A 54 10.35 2.65 6.37
C LYS A 54 9.95 3.65 7.44
N TYR A 55 8.66 3.78 7.74
CA TYR A 55 8.14 4.85 8.58
C TYR A 55 7.64 4.40 9.95
N ARG A 56 7.31 3.12 10.13
CA ARG A 56 6.78 2.55 11.37
C ARG A 56 5.68 3.43 12.01
N PRO A 57 4.61 3.75 11.26
CA PRO A 57 3.56 4.63 11.77
C PRO A 57 2.82 4.01 12.94
N ASP A 58 2.38 4.84 13.89
CA ASP A 58 1.53 4.40 15.00
C ASP A 58 0.13 4.01 14.50
N TYR A 59 -0.39 4.76 13.52
CA TYR A 59 -1.70 4.53 12.93
C TYR A 59 -1.68 4.66 11.40
N VAL A 60 -2.49 3.84 10.75
CA VAL A 60 -2.76 3.92 9.32
C VAL A 60 -4.28 3.90 9.13
N ALA A 61 -4.79 4.85 8.34
CA ALA A 61 -6.18 4.84 7.90
C ALA A 61 -6.23 4.83 6.37
N TRP A 62 -7.19 4.06 5.85
CA TRP A 62 -7.50 3.96 4.43
C TRP A 62 -8.69 4.86 4.14
N VAL A 63 -8.54 5.76 3.17
CA VAL A 63 -9.51 6.81 2.80
C VAL A 63 -9.94 6.64 1.35
#